data_AF-A0A7K9JYZ8-F1
#
_entry.id   AF-A0A7K9JYZ8-F1
#
_cell.length_a   1.000
_cell.length_b   1.000
_cell.length_c   1.000
_cell.angle_alpha   90.00
_cell.angle_beta   90.00
_cell.angle_gamma   90.00
#
_symmetry.space_group_name_H-M   'P 1'
#
loop_
_entity.id
_entity.type
_entity.pdbx_description
1 polymer ?
#
loop_
_entity_poly.entity_id
_entity_poly.type
_entity_poly.pdbx_seq_one_letter_code
_entity_poly.pdbx_strand_id
1 'polypeptide(L)'
;QYSPESVAGADGQLDPTEVTIPGCSCRRSSCAAPQCPCLSRGHGCSGPQEQQEQRELPFSSPVFECNSLCSCGEGCPSRLVQRGLRLRLQVFRTASKGWGVRALQPVPGGTFVCEYAGEVLGFAEAQRRIRAQAPQDPNYIMALREHLHDGRVLETFVDPTRIGNVGRFLNHSCEPNLLMVPVRVDSMVPRLALFAAADISAGEELSYDYSGRFRNFPAASREHKPLEEENSLRKPCYCGSRTCASFLPWDSSLFSTP
;
A
#
# COMPACT_ATOMS: atom_id res chain seq x y z
N GLN A 1 3.96 11.81 15.18
CA GLN A 1 4.79 10.77 15.82
C GLN A 1 5.26 9.79 14.77
N TYR A 2 6.51 9.31 14.85
CA TYR A 2 6.99 8.26 13.94
C TYR A 2 6.66 6.87 14.51
N SER A 3 6.12 5.98 13.69
CA SER A 3 6.00 4.54 13.98
C SER A 3 6.49 3.78 12.75
N PRO A 4 7.33 2.73 12.87
CA PRO A 4 7.75 1.94 11.72
C PRO A 4 6.62 1.08 11.14
N GLU A 5 5.65 0.71 11.97
CA GLU A 5 4.55 -0.21 11.66
C GLU A 5 3.19 0.45 11.95
N SER A 6 2.12 -0.14 11.43
CA SER A 6 0.76 0.33 11.70
C SER A 6 0.37 0.03 13.14
N VAL A 7 -0.43 0.92 13.73
CA VAL A 7 -0.91 0.83 15.11
C VAL A 7 -2.43 0.87 15.13
N ALA A 8 -3.06 0.37 16.19
CA ALA A 8 -4.49 0.53 16.38
C ALA A 8 -4.87 2.02 16.42
N GLY A 9 -5.95 2.37 15.73
CA GLY A 9 -6.50 3.72 15.72
C GLY A 9 -7.19 4.11 17.02
N ALA A 10 -7.54 5.39 17.12
CA ALA A 10 -8.21 5.95 18.30
C ALA A 10 -9.58 5.31 18.62
N ASP A 11 -10.23 4.69 17.64
CA ASP A 11 -11.50 3.98 17.79
C ASP A 11 -11.34 2.52 18.26
N GLY A 12 -10.12 1.96 18.21
CA GLY A 12 -9.78 0.64 18.73
C GLY A 12 -10.55 -0.53 18.09
N GLN A 13 -11.18 -0.33 16.93
CA GLN A 13 -11.99 -1.38 16.29
C GLN A 13 -11.16 -2.48 15.64
N LEU A 14 -9.95 -2.12 15.16
CA LEU A 14 -9.05 -3.01 14.46
C LEU A 14 -7.67 -2.92 15.12
N ASP A 15 -7.16 -4.07 15.58
CA ASP A 15 -5.79 -4.18 16.07
C ASP A 15 -4.91 -4.86 15.01
N PRO A 16 -4.02 -4.12 14.32
CA PRO A 16 -3.11 -4.70 13.34
C PRO A 16 -2.06 -5.65 13.96
N THR A 17 -1.91 -5.65 15.29
CA THR A 17 -0.95 -6.49 16.01
C THR A 17 -1.56 -7.81 16.49
N GLU A 18 -2.88 -7.97 16.36
CA GLU A 18 -3.56 -9.21 16.75
C GLU A 18 -3.17 -10.38 15.84
N VAL A 19 -2.66 -11.46 16.45
CA VAL A 19 -2.27 -12.67 15.75
C VAL A 19 -3.50 -13.52 15.46
N THR A 20 -4.01 -13.45 14.23
CA THR A 20 -5.23 -14.14 13.79
C THR A 20 -4.97 -15.23 12.75
N ILE A 21 -3.82 -15.19 12.07
CA ILE A 21 -3.48 -16.12 10.99
C ILE A 21 -2.66 -17.29 11.55
N PRO A 22 -3.06 -18.56 11.34
CA PRO A 22 -2.28 -19.71 11.78
C PRO A 22 -0.99 -19.86 10.96
N GLY A 23 0.09 -20.28 11.63
CA GLY A 23 1.40 -20.48 11.01
C GLY A 23 1.59 -21.83 10.32
N CYS A 24 2.78 -22.03 9.74
CA CYS A 24 3.22 -23.30 9.16
C CYS A 24 4.09 -24.12 10.13
N SER A 25 4.14 -25.44 9.91
CA SER A 25 5.04 -26.37 10.61
C SER A 25 6.34 -26.65 9.86
N CYS A 26 6.67 -25.85 8.84
CA CYS A 26 7.89 -25.99 8.04
C CYS A 26 9.15 -25.79 8.90
N ARG A 27 10.25 -26.48 8.55
CA ARG A 27 11.50 -26.42 9.34
C ARG A 27 12.53 -25.51 8.69
N ARG A 28 13.17 -24.67 9.51
CA ARG A 28 14.24 -23.73 9.11
C ARG A 28 13.80 -22.80 7.96
N SER A 29 14.28 -23.04 6.75
CA SER A 29 14.04 -22.24 5.54
C SER A 29 13.34 -23.04 4.43
N SER A 30 12.68 -24.15 4.77
CA SER A 30 12.01 -25.02 3.80
C SER A 30 10.67 -24.48 3.29
N CYS A 31 10.34 -23.21 3.59
CA CYS A 31 9.09 -22.61 3.13
C CYS A 31 9.21 -22.27 1.64
N ALA A 32 8.66 -23.14 0.81
CA ALA A 32 8.48 -22.93 -0.62
C ALA A 32 7.06 -23.34 -1.02
N ALA A 33 6.54 -22.71 -2.07
CA ALA A 33 5.30 -23.16 -2.69
C ALA A 33 5.56 -24.44 -3.50
N PRO A 34 4.59 -25.37 -3.58
CA PRO A 34 3.29 -25.37 -2.90
C PRO A 34 3.29 -25.99 -1.49
N GLN A 35 4.43 -26.43 -0.95
CA GLN A 35 4.47 -27.26 0.28
C GLN A 35 4.22 -26.46 1.58
N CYS A 36 4.50 -25.17 1.59
CA CYS A 36 4.28 -24.32 2.76
C CYS A 36 2.83 -23.82 2.84
N PRO A 37 2.08 -24.11 3.92
CA PRO A 37 0.71 -23.62 4.10
C PRO A 37 0.54 -22.10 4.04
N CYS A 38 1.58 -21.33 4.41
CA CYS A 38 1.54 -19.86 4.30
C CYS A 38 1.56 -19.41 2.83
N LEU A 39 2.31 -20.13 2.00
CA LEU A 39 2.48 -19.86 0.57
C LEU A 39 1.45 -20.57 -0.32
N SER A 40 0.57 -21.38 0.26
CA SER A 40 -0.54 -22.02 -0.45
C SER A 40 -1.88 -21.32 -0.23
N ARG A 41 -1.98 -20.46 0.80
CA ARG A 41 -3.15 -19.59 1.07
C ARG A 41 -3.29 -18.44 0.06
N GLY A 42 -2.26 -18.23 -0.73
CA GLY A 42 -2.07 -17.11 -1.64
C GLY A 42 -0.70 -17.26 -2.33
N HIS A 43 -0.11 -16.17 -2.79
CA HIS A 43 1.28 -16.19 -3.28
C HIS A 43 2.26 -15.76 -2.19
N GLY A 44 3.53 -16.17 -2.35
CA GLY A 44 4.62 -15.61 -1.57
C GLY A 44 4.89 -14.14 -1.92
N CYS A 45 5.62 -13.45 -1.05
CA CYS A 45 6.15 -12.11 -1.32
C CYS A 45 7.30 -12.16 -2.33
N SER A 46 7.02 -12.58 -3.56
CA SER A 46 7.91 -12.42 -4.70
C SER A 46 7.62 -11.05 -5.32
N GLY A 47 8.64 -10.35 -5.82
CA GLY A 47 8.45 -9.04 -6.44
C GLY A 47 7.47 -9.04 -7.64
N PRO A 48 7.15 -7.87 -8.22
CA PRO A 48 6.19 -7.68 -9.30
C PRO A 48 6.51 -8.43 -10.60
N GLN A 49 7.68 -9.08 -10.72
CA GLN A 49 7.97 -9.99 -11.84
C GLN A 49 7.03 -11.21 -11.87
N GLU A 50 6.68 -11.79 -10.72
CA GLU A 50 5.68 -12.89 -10.66
C GLU A 50 4.24 -12.37 -10.77
N GLN A 51 3.97 -11.09 -10.46
CA GLN A 51 2.64 -10.48 -10.63
C GLN A 51 2.33 -10.14 -12.09
N GLN A 52 3.33 -10.02 -12.97
CA GLN A 52 3.11 -9.74 -14.39
C GLN A 52 2.58 -10.95 -15.17
N GLU A 53 2.90 -12.17 -14.72
CA GLU A 53 2.35 -13.43 -15.23
C GLU A 53 0.88 -13.66 -14.82
N GLN A 54 0.37 -12.92 -13.82
CA GLN A 54 -1.02 -13.04 -13.32
C GLN A 54 -2.06 -12.22 -14.10
N ARG A 55 -1.66 -11.52 -15.17
CA ARG A 55 -2.60 -10.78 -16.03
C ARG A 55 -3.61 -11.66 -16.78
N GLU A 56 -3.43 -12.99 -16.73
CA GLU A 56 -4.33 -13.96 -17.35
C GLU A 56 -5.43 -14.50 -16.40
N LEU A 57 -5.38 -14.18 -15.10
CA LEU A 57 -6.41 -14.60 -14.13
C LEU A 57 -7.41 -13.47 -13.83
N PRO A 58 -8.71 -13.78 -13.67
CA PRO A 58 -9.73 -12.78 -13.38
C PRO A 58 -9.66 -12.19 -11.96
N PHE A 59 -8.83 -12.76 -11.07
CA PHE A 59 -8.71 -12.36 -9.66
C PHE A 59 -7.24 -12.31 -9.23
N SER A 60 -6.89 -11.34 -8.37
CA SER A 60 -5.61 -11.31 -7.68
C SER A 60 -5.66 -12.20 -6.43
N SER A 61 -4.63 -13.02 -6.22
CA SER A 61 -4.54 -13.82 -4.99
C SER A 61 -3.91 -12.99 -3.88
N PRO A 62 -4.39 -13.11 -2.62
CA PRO A 62 -3.81 -12.41 -1.48
C PRO A 62 -2.35 -12.84 -1.25
N VAL A 63 -1.55 -11.96 -0.66
CA VAL A 63 -0.15 -12.24 -0.34
C VAL A 63 0.00 -12.49 1.16
N PHE A 64 0.65 -13.61 1.51
CA PHE A 64 0.89 -14.01 2.88
C PHE A 64 2.38 -14.26 3.13
N GLU A 65 2.86 -13.79 4.27
CA GLU A 65 4.16 -14.15 4.82
C GLU A 65 4.04 -15.27 5.87
N CYS A 66 5.17 -15.91 6.15
CA CYS A 66 5.31 -16.67 7.39
C CYS A 66 5.23 -15.70 8.58
N ASN A 67 4.62 -16.13 9.68
CA ASN A 67 4.27 -15.25 10.78
C ASN A 67 4.82 -15.73 12.13
N SER A 68 4.42 -15.10 13.22
CA SER A 68 4.90 -15.42 14.57
C SER A 68 4.56 -16.85 15.02
N LEU A 69 3.53 -17.46 14.46
CA LEU A 69 3.11 -18.84 14.76
C LEU A 69 3.81 -19.89 13.88
N CYS A 70 4.64 -19.49 12.91
CA CYS A 70 5.38 -20.41 12.06
C CYS A 70 6.59 -21.02 12.78
N SER A 71 6.82 -22.32 12.56
CA SER A 71 8.02 -23.04 13.02
C SER A 71 9.28 -22.76 12.18
N CYS A 72 9.15 -22.03 11.08
CA CYS A 72 10.28 -21.63 10.24
C CYS A 72 11.05 -20.46 10.88
N GLY A 73 12.37 -20.42 10.67
CA GLY A 73 13.24 -19.45 11.33
C GLY A 73 13.17 -18.06 10.70
N GLU A 74 13.85 -17.09 11.32
CA GLU A 74 13.94 -15.69 10.87
C GLU A 74 14.54 -15.53 9.45
N GLY A 75 15.42 -16.46 9.06
CA GLY A 75 16.01 -16.53 7.72
C GLY A 75 15.05 -17.07 6.64
N CYS A 76 13.78 -17.34 6.98
CA CYS A 76 12.79 -17.82 6.02
C CYS A 76 12.63 -16.82 4.85
N PRO A 77 12.66 -17.26 3.58
CA PRO A 77 12.49 -16.35 2.43
C PRO A 77 11.08 -15.74 2.36
N SER A 78 10.09 -16.38 2.99
CA SER A 78 8.72 -15.89 3.13
C SER A 78 8.53 -14.91 4.32
N ARG A 79 9.62 -14.34 4.84
CA ARG A 79 9.62 -13.21 5.79
C ARG A 79 10.36 -12.04 5.17
N LEU A 80 9.67 -11.08 4.54
CA LEU A 80 10.30 -9.98 3.79
C LEU A 80 9.89 -8.62 4.35
N VAL A 81 8.61 -8.28 4.26
CA VAL A 81 8.01 -7.02 4.74
C VAL A 81 8.19 -6.89 6.25
N GLN A 82 8.01 -7.98 7.01
CA GLN A 82 8.22 -7.99 8.46
C GLN A 82 9.66 -7.71 8.91
N ARG A 83 10.64 -7.74 7.99
CA ARG A 83 12.04 -7.36 8.29
C ARG A 83 12.28 -5.85 8.27
N GLY A 84 11.26 -5.06 7.94
CA GLY A 84 11.27 -3.61 7.94
C GLY A 84 12.15 -2.98 6.85
N LEU A 85 12.21 -1.66 6.88
CA LEU A 85 12.96 -0.84 5.91
C LEU A 85 14.47 -1.10 6.00
N ARG A 86 15.09 -1.47 4.86
CA ARG A 86 16.55 -1.73 4.72
C ARG A 86 17.27 -0.78 3.78
N LEU A 87 16.53 0.02 3.00
CA LEU A 87 17.08 0.96 2.02
C LEU A 87 17.43 2.30 2.67
N ARG A 88 18.45 3.00 2.15
CA ARG A 88 18.71 4.38 2.57
C ARG A 88 17.79 5.32 1.79
N LEU A 89 16.79 5.84 2.48
CA LEU A 89 15.84 6.81 1.94
C LEU A 89 16.11 8.19 2.53
N GLN A 90 15.76 9.23 1.79
CA GLN A 90 15.82 10.61 2.27
C GLN A 90 14.47 11.29 2.08
N VAL A 91 13.94 11.87 3.16
CA VAL A 91 12.85 12.85 3.08
C VAL A 91 13.45 14.18 2.62
N PHE A 92 12.93 14.75 1.55
CA PHE A 92 13.47 15.96 0.93
C PHE A 92 12.35 16.92 0.50
N ARG A 93 12.68 18.21 0.35
CA ARG A 93 11.74 19.21 -0.15
C ARG A 93 11.71 19.14 -1.69
N THR A 94 10.54 18.89 -2.25
CA THR A 94 10.30 18.91 -3.69
C THR A 94 10.05 20.35 -4.17
N ALA A 95 10.08 20.57 -5.49
CA ALA A 95 9.82 21.87 -6.08
C ALA A 95 8.36 22.34 -5.91
N SER A 96 7.39 21.42 -6.03
CA SER A 96 5.95 21.78 -6.13
C SER A 96 4.98 20.88 -5.34
N LYS A 97 5.45 19.78 -4.74
CA LYS A 97 4.60 18.78 -4.06
C LYS A 97 4.77 18.79 -2.54
N GLY A 98 5.53 19.74 -2.00
CA GLY A 98 5.87 19.77 -0.58
C GLY A 98 7.04 18.84 -0.26
N TRP A 99 6.89 17.97 0.73
CA TRP A 99 7.91 16.97 1.07
C TRP A 99 7.74 15.71 0.20
N GLY A 100 8.83 15.04 -0.10
CA GLY A 100 8.88 13.80 -0.87
C GLY A 100 9.91 12.84 -0.27
N VAL A 101 9.97 11.62 -0.79
CA VAL A 101 11.01 10.64 -0.46
C VAL A 101 11.80 10.30 -1.70
N ARG A 102 13.12 10.16 -1.59
CA ARG A 102 13.97 9.65 -2.67
C ARG A 102 14.89 8.55 -2.20
N ALA A 103 15.30 7.67 -3.12
CA ALA A 103 16.30 6.64 -2.82
C ALA A 103 17.72 7.24 -2.83
N LEU A 104 18.59 6.83 -1.90
CA LEU A 104 20.03 7.23 -1.87
C LEU A 104 20.94 6.15 -2.47
N GLN A 105 20.37 5.17 -3.14
CA GLN A 105 21.05 4.07 -3.82
C GLN A 105 20.17 3.57 -4.97
N PRO A 106 20.75 2.89 -5.97
CA PRO A 106 19.96 2.15 -6.95
C PRO A 106 19.10 1.09 -6.25
N VAL A 107 17.85 0.93 -6.67
CA VAL A 107 16.91 -0.06 -6.14
C VAL A 107 16.39 -0.91 -7.30
N PRO A 108 16.75 -2.21 -7.36
CA PRO A 108 16.24 -3.09 -8.40
C PRO A 108 14.72 -3.24 -8.36
N GLY A 109 14.11 -3.44 -9.53
CA GLY A 109 12.71 -3.79 -9.69
C GLY A 109 12.33 -4.97 -8.79
N GLY A 110 11.26 -4.80 -8.03
CA GLY A 110 10.73 -5.78 -7.09
C GLY A 110 11.31 -5.80 -5.71
N THR A 111 12.25 -4.91 -5.41
CA THR A 111 12.73 -4.73 -4.05
C THR A 111 11.63 -4.13 -3.16
N PHE A 112 11.43 -4.70 -1.97
CA PHE A 112 10.61 -4.07 -0.92
C PHE A 112 11.26 -2.75 -0.48
N VAL A 113 10.49 -1.66 -0.51
CA VAL A 113 10.99 -0.30 -0.23
C VAL A 113 10.63 0.15 1.18
N CYS A 114 9.34 0.22 1.47
CA CYS A 114 8.79 0.60 2.78
C CYS A 114 7.31 0.24 2.86
N GLU A 115 6.72 0.36 4.04
CA GLU A 115 5.27 0.29 4.20
C GLU A 115 4.62 1.68 4.10
N TYR A 116 3.32 1.71 3.81
CA TYR A 116 2.45 2.84 4.15
C TYR A 116 1.78 2.53 5.49
N ALA A 117 2.41 2.97 6.58
CA ALA A 117 2.00 2.61 7.93
C ALA A 117 1.51 3.81 8.73
N GLY A 118 0.44 3.60 9.49
CA GLY A 118 -0.20 4.62 10.33
C GLY A 118 -1.23 4.04 11.30
N GLU A 119 -2.14 4.87 11.77
CA GLU A 119 -3.29 4.41 12.56
C GLU A 119 -4.26 3.61 11.67
N VAL A 120 -4.63 2.40 12.08
CA VAL A 120 -5.66 1.61 11.42
C VAL A 120 -7.01 2.00 11.99
N LEU A 121 -7.90 2.52 11.14
CA LEU A 121 -9.18 3.09 11.53
C LEU A 121 -10.34 2.20 11.07
N GLY A 122 -11.43 2.21 11.83
CA GLY A 122 -12.75 1.81 11.35
C GLY A 122 -13.35 2.87 10.42
N PHE A 123 -14.36 2.46 9.65
CA PHE A 123 -15.03 3.32 8.66
C PHE A 123 -15.55 4.64 9.25
N ALA A 124 -16.21 4.56 10.42
CA ALA A 124 -16.82 5.73 11.06
C ALA A 124 -15.77 6.78 11.46
N GLU A 125 -14.62 6.35 11.98
CA GLU A 125 -13.53 7.26 12.37
C GLU A 125 -12.81 7.82 11.14
N ALA A 126 -12.56 7.00 10.12
CA ALA A 126 -12.01 7.48 8.85
C ALA A 126 -12.91 8.56 8.22
N GLN A 127 -14.22 8.31 8.15
CA GLN A 127 -15.18 9.27 7.63
C GLN A 127 -15.22 10.56 8.46
N ARG A 128 -15.18 10.45 9.79
CA ARG A 128 -15.12 11.61 10.70
C ARG A 128 -13.87 12.46 10.42
N ARG A 129 -12.70 11.84 10.25
CA ARG A 129 -11.43 12.55 9.97
C ARG A 129 -11.45 13.22 8.59
N ILE A 130 -11.96 12.53 7.57
CA ILE A 130 -12.10 13.07 6.21
C ILE A 130 -13.01 14.30 6.19
N ARG A 131 -14.16 14.25 6.87
CA ARG A 131 -15.10 15.39 6.94
C ARG A 131 -14.54 16.58 7.72
N ALA A 132 -13.62 16.35 8.64
CA ALA A 132 -12.96 17.39 9.41
C ALA A 132 -11.78 18.04 8.66
N GLN A 133 -11.40 17.53 7.48
CA GLN A 133 -10.25 17.99 6.73
C GLN A 133 -10.52 19.34 6.05
N ALA A 134 -9.64 20.32 6.25
CA ALA A 134 -9.71 21.58 5.54
C ALA A 134 -9.09 21.46 4.13
N PRO A 135 -9.47 22.30 3.15
CA PRO A 135 -8.96 22.20 1.77
C PRO A 135 -7.43 22.23 1.65
N GLN A 136 -6.77 23.02 2.51
CA GLN A 136 -5.31 23.15 2.55
C GLN A 136 -4.60 21.96 3.21
N ASP A 137 -5.31 21.13 3.97
CA ASP A 137 -4.69 20.05 4.74
C ASP A 137 -4.24 18.92 3.81
N PRO A 138 -3.08 18.30 4.03
CA PRO A 138 -2.67 17.13 3.27
C PRO A 138 -3.64 15.96 3.52
N ASN A 139 -3.98 15.21 2.46
CA ASN A 139 -4.80 14.01 2.57
C ASN A 139 -3.89 12.78 2.63
N TYR A 140 -3.97 12.06 3.74
CA TYR A 140 -3.15 10.88 4.01
C TYR A 140 -3.97 9.60 4.21
N ILE A 141 -5.31 9.68 4.32
CA ILE A 141 -6.10 8.49 4.61
C ILE A 141 -6.11 7.60 3.37
N MET A 142 -5.59 6.39 3.53
CA MET A 142 -5.61 5.36 2.50
C MET A 142 -6.73 4.37 2.79
N ALA A 143 -7.65 4.20 1.83
CA ALA A 143 -8.70 3.20 1.87
C ALA A 143 -8.33 2.03 0.93
N LEU A 144 -8.07 0.86 1.50
CA LEU A 144 -7.90 -0.39 0.76
C LEU A 144 -9.24 -1.14 0.73
N ARG A 145 -9.71 -1.50 -0.46
CA ARG A 145 -10.93 -2.30 -0.68
C ARG A 145 -10.60 -3.61 -1.38
N GLU A 146 -10.65 -4.72 -0.66
CA GLU A 146 -10.40 -6.06 -1.19
C GLU A 146 -11.74 -6.76 -1.44
N HIS A 147 -12.02 -7.12 -2.69
CA HIS A 147 -13.23 -7.84 -3.08
C HIS A 147 -12.98 -9.34 -2.98
N LEU A 148 -13.71 -10.01 -2.10
CA LEU A 148 -13.61 -11.45 -1.89
C LEU A 148 -14.52 -12.21 -2.86
N HIS A 149 -14.20 -13.47 -3.12
CA HIS A 149 -14.95 -14.35 -4.03
C HIS A 149 -16.41 -14.58 -3.60
N ASP A 150 -16.71 -14.42 -2.31
CA ASP A 150 -18.06 -14.56 -1.75
C ASP A 150 -18.88 -13.25 -1.82
N GLY A 151 -18.38 -12.23 -2.52
CA GLY A 151 -19.03 -10.93 -2.69
C GLY A 151 -18.84 -9.97 -1.51
N ARG A 152 -18.16 -10.39 -0.44
CA ARG A 152 -17.81 -9.46 0.65
C ARG A 152 -16.68 -8.53 0.22
N VAL A 153 -16.69 -7.33 0.78
CA VAL A 153 -15.61 -6.36 0.62
C VAL A 153 -14.96 -6.15 1.98
N LEU A 154 -13.65 -6.39 2.06
CA LEU A 154 -12.85 -5.99 3.21
C LEU A 154 -12.34 -4.57 2.99
N GLU A 155 -12.67 -3.68 3.90
CA GLU A 155 -12.16 -2.31 3.89
C GLU A 155 -11.14 -2.12 5.02
N THR A 156 -9.99 -1.56 4.69
CA THR A 156 -8.96 -1.18 5.66
C THR A 156 -8.59 0.28 5.44
N PHE A 157 -8.68 1.09 6.50
CA PHE A 157 -8.30 2.49 6.47
C PHE A 157 -6.99 2.69 7.25
N VAL A 158 -5.99 3.29 6.62
CA VAL A 158 -4.71 3.61 7.25
C VAL A 158 -4.49 5.11 7.19
N ASP A 159 -4.33 5.75 8.35
CA ASP A 159 -4.12 7.18 8.50
C ASP A 159 -2.78 7.49 9.19
N PRO A 160 -1.75 7.88 8.44
CA PRO A 160 -0.45 8.24 9.02
C PRO A 160 -0.34 9.71 9.45
N THR A 161 -1.46 10.46 9.51
CA THR A 161 -1.46 11.90 9.83
C THR A 161 -0.82 12.21 11.18
N ARG A 162 -1.21 11.46 12.24
CA ARG A 162 -0.72 11.69 13.61
C ARG A 162 0.39 10.73 13.99
N ILE A 163 0.22 9.45 13.68
CA ILE A 163 1.20 8.38 13.90
C ILE A 163 1.44 7.70 12.57
N GLY A 164 2.67 7.70 12.06
CA GLY A 164 2.97 7.01 10.81
C GLY A 164 4.45 6.96 10.47
N ASN A 165 4.77 6.24 9.40
CA ASN A 165 6.14 5.99 8.98
C ASN A 165 6.60 6.93 7.84
N VAL A 166 7.71 6.60 7.18
CA VAL A 166 8.24 7.35 6.04
C VAL A 166 7.29 7.37 4.83
N GLY A 167 6.44 6.36 4.69
CA GLY A 167 5.49 6.20 3.58
C GLY A 167 4.51 7.37 3.44
N ARG A 168 4.19 8.08 4.53
CA ARG A 168 3.34 9.27 4.50
C ARG A 168 3.88 10.43 3.65
N PHE A 169 5.18 10.42 3.35
CA PHE A 169 5.83 11.44 2.52
C PHE A 169 5.95 11.04 1.05
N LEU A 170 5.52 9.83 0.67
CA LEU A 170 5.52 9.40 -0.72
C LEU A 170 4.48 10.19 -1.50
N ASN A 171 4.90 10.84 -2.58
CA ASN A 171 4.01 11.63 -3.42
C ASN A 171 3.32 10.77 -4.48
N HIS A 172 2.26 11.33 -5.06
CA HIS A 172 1.60 10.76 -6.21
C HIS A 172 2.45 10.91 -7.49
N SER A 173 2.39 9.88 -8.35
CA SER A 173 2.69 9.99 -9.79
C SER A 173 1.66 9.24 -10.62
N CYS A 174 1.30 9.77 -11.79
CA CYS A 174 0.51 9.04 -12.79
C CYS A 174 1.31 7.94 -13.50
N GLU A 175 2.65 8.05 -13.46
CA GLU A 175 3.61 7.02 -13.87
C GLU A 175 4.52 6.74 -12.66
N PRO A 176 4.04 6.02 -11.65
CA PRO A 176 4.78 5.77 -10.43
C PRO A 176 5.87 4.71 -10.62
N ASN A 177 6.85 4.73 -9.72
CA ASN A 177 7.92 3.73 -9.64
C ASN A 177 7.73 2.75 -8.46
N LEU A 178 6.67 2.91 -7.67
CA LEU A 178 6.26 1.96 -6.62
C LEU A 178 4.90 1.33 -6.90
N LEU A 179 4.75 0.07 -6.48
CA LEU A 179 3.51 -0.68 -6.45
C LEU A 179 3.15 -1.03 -5.00
N MET A 180 1.94 -0.70 -4.57
CA MET A 180 1.42 -1.07 -3.26
C MET A 180 0.81 -2.46 -3.32
N VAL A 181 1.20 -3.33 -2.39
CA VAL A 181 0.73 -4.71 -2.26
C VAL A 181 0.27 -4.92 -0.82
N PRO A 182 -1.01 -5.30 -0.58
CA PRO A 182 -1.47 -5.72 0.73
C PRO A 182 -0.82 -7.06 1.11
N VAL A 183 -0.04 -7.08 2.20
CA VAL A 183 0.65 -8.28 2.68
C VAL A 183 0.19 -8.63 4.08
N ARG A 184 -0.30 -9.85 4.27
CA ARG A 184 -0.73 -10.37 5.57
C ARG A 184 0.38 -11.15 6.25
N VAL A 185 0.59 -10.90 7.54
CA VAL A 185 1.61 -11.57 8.36
C VAL A 185 0.92 -12.28 9.53
N ASP A 186 0.77 -11.59 10.66
CA ASP A 186 0.08 -12.09 11.85
C ASP A 186 -1.43 -11.83 11.81
N SER A 187 -1.83 -10.66 11.33
CA SER A 187 -3.22 -10.19 11.29
C SER A 187 -3.84 -10.27 9.90
N MET A 188 -5.18 -10.38 9.86
CA MET A 188 -5.97 -10.16 8.65
C MET A 188 -5.97 -8.71 8.17
N VAL A 189 -5.64 -7.76 9.06
CA VAL A 189 -5.33 -6.38 8.68
C VAL A 189 -4.01 -6.39 7.90
N PRO A 190 -4.01 -6.05 6.59
CA PRO A 190 -2.82 -6.14 5.77
C PRO A 190 -1.83 -5.02 6.06
N ARG A 191 -0.54 -5.32 5.95
CA ARG A 191 0.52 -4.31 5.83
C ARG A 191 0.55 -3.79 4.40
N LEU A 192 0.46 -2.48 4.23
CA LEU A 192 0.48 -1.86 2.90
C LEU A 192 1.93 -1.70 2.42
N ALA A 193 2.49 -2.77 1.84
CA ALA A 193 3.90 -2.80 1.44
C ALA A 193 4.09 -2.18 0.05
N LEU A 194 5.09 -1.30 -0.10
CA LEU A 194 5.47 -0.73 -1.39
C LEU A 194 6.72 -1.42 -1.94
N PHE A 195 6.61 -1.92 -3.16
CA PHE A 195 7.67 -2.57 -3.92
C PHE A 195 8.07 -1.71 -5.12
N ALA A 196 9.34 -1.74 -5.50
CA ALA A 196 9.81 -1.10 -6.72
C ALA A 196 9.14 -1.74 -7.94
N ALA A 197 8.40 -0.95 -8.74
CA ALA A 197 7.71 -1.42 -9.94
C ALA A 197 8.64 -1.55 -11.16
N ALA A 198 9.81 -0.93 -11.09
CA ALA A 198 10.90 -0.94 -12.05
C ALA A 198 12.22 -0.65 -11.29
N ASP A 199 13.36 -0.68 -12.00
CA ASP A 199 14.61 -0.20 -11.43
C ASP A 199 14.52 1.31 -11.13
N ILE A 200 14.99 1.72 -9.95
CA ILE A 200 14.96 3.11 -9.47
C ILE A 200 16.39 3.59 -9.29
N SER A 201 16.70 4.75 -9.83
CA SER A 201 18.04 5.34 -9.74
C SER A 201 18.31 6.00 -8.38
N ALA A 202 19.59 6.10 -8.00
CA ALA A 202 19.96 6.91 -6.84
C ALA A 202 19.58 8.38 -7.07
N GLY A 203 18.94 9.00 -6.09
CA GLY A 203 18.43 10.36 -6.14
C GLY A 203 17.02 10.50 -6.71
N GLU A 204 16.45 9.43 -7.27
CA GLU A 204 15.11 9.44 -7.85
C GLU A 204 14.01 9.51 -6.78
N GLU A 205 13.00 10.35 -7.02
CA GLU A 205 11.84 10.47 -6.14
C GLU A 205 10.98 9.19 -6.20
N LEU A 206 10.60 8.70 -5.04
CA LEU A 206 9.73 7.56 -4.86
C LEU A 206 8.27 8.01 -4.88
N SER A 207 7.46 7.36 -5.69
CA SER A 207 6.05 7.72 -5.87
C SER A 207 5.17 6.50 -6.14
N TYR A 208 3.89 6.59 -5.76
CA TYR A 208 2.88 5.59 -6.03
C TYR A 208 1.60 6.23 -6.60
N ASP A 209 0.72 5.42 -7.17
CA ASP A 209 -0.57 5.89 -7.65
C ASP A 209 -1.58 5.94 -6.49
N TYR A 210 -2.05 7.13 -6.12
CA TYR A 210 -3.01 7.32 -5.03
C TYR A 210 -4.38 6.72 -5.34
N SER A 211 -4.69 6.47 -6.63
CA SER A 211 -5.93 5.77 -7.01
C SER A 211 -5.81 4.25 -6.88
N GLY A 212 -4.60 3.73 -6.70
CA GLY A 212 -4.34 2.29 -6.70
C GLY A 212 -4.61 1.59 -8.03
N ARG A 213 -4.79 2.31 -9.14
CA ARG A 213 -5.11 1.72 -10.46
C ARG A 213 -3.89 1.24 -11.22
N PHE A 214 -2.72 1.81 -10.94
CA PHE A 214 -1.46 1.42 -11.55
C PHE A 214 -1.20 -0.08 -11.39
N ARG A 215 -1.15 -0.80 -12.53
CA ARG A 215 -0.97 -2.26 -12.65
C ARG A 215 -2.05 -3.14 -11.99
N ASN A 216 -3.12 -2.57 -11.44
CA ASN A 216 -4.22 -3.32 -10.81
C ASN A 216 -5.48 -3.49 -11.69
N PHE A 217 -5.63 -2.75 -12.79
CA PHE A 217 -6.76 -2.89 -13.72
C PHE A 217 -6.34 -2.98 -15.20
N PRO A 218 -7.11 -3.68 -16.07
CA PRO A 218 -6.95 -3.57 -17.51
C PRO A 218 -7.19 -2.12 -17.95
N ALA A 219 -6.44 -1.63 -18.94
CA ALA A 219 -6.48 -0.25 -19.43
C ALA A 219 -7.83 0.23 -20.01
N ALA A 220 -8.85 -0.64 -20.07
CA ALA A 220 -10.12 -0.42 -20.74
C ALA A 220 -11.18 0.32 -19.90
N SER A 221 -10.99 0.51 -18.58
CA SER A 221 -11.91 1.26 -17.72
C SER A 221 -11.47 2.72 -17.49
N ARG A 222 -10.83 3.33 -18.49
CA ARG A 222 -10.30 4.70 -18.44
C ARG A 222 -11.35 5.80 -18.65
N GLU A 223 -12.63 5.47 -18.68
CA GLU A 223 -13.70 6.45 -18.89
C GLU A 223 -14.48 6.73 -17.60
N HIS A 224 -13.99 7.69 -16.82
CA HIS A 224 -14.88 8.56 -16.06
C HIS A 224 -14.69 9.96 -16.63
N LYS A 225 -15.63 10.40 -17.47
CA LYS A 225 -15.79 11.81 -17.82
C LYS A 225 -16.20 12.57 -16.56
N PRO A 226 -15.42 13.54 -16.07
CA PRO A 226 -15.87 14.39 -14.98
C PRO A 226 -17.02 15.27 -15.47
N LEU A 227 -18.09 15.39 -14.67
CA LEU A 227 -19.07 16.45 -14.80
C LEU A 227 -18.39 17.78 -14.40
N GLU A 228 -18.66 18.85 -15.14
CA GLU A 228 -17.92 20.13 -15.09
C GLU A 228 -17.97 20.84 -13.72
N GLU A 229 -18.90 20.48 -12.84
CA GLU A 229 -19.11 21.12 -11.53
C GLU A 229 -18.17 20.58 -10.41
N GLU A 230 -17.54 19.41 -10.56
CA GLU A 230 -16.64 18.81 -9.54
C GLU A 230 -15.22 19.38 -9.54
N ASN A 231 -14.89 20.28 -10.47
CA ASN A 231 -13.50 20.64 -10.77
C ASN A 231 -12.87 21.63 -9.76
N SER A 232 -13.66 22.33 -8.93
CA SER A 232 -13.12 23.36 -8.02
C SER A 232 -12.52 22.80 -6.72
N LEU A 233 -12.85 21.56 -6.34
CA LEU A 233 -12.39 20.92 -5.10
C LEU A 233 -11.18 20.00 -5.30
N ARG A 234 -10.81 19.70 -6.55
CA ARG A 234 -9.76 18.72 -6.87
C ARG A 234 -8.38 19.36 -6.81
N LYS A 235 -7.47 18.74 -6.07
CA LYS A 235 -6.08 19.18 -5.99
C LYS A 235 -5.37 18.90 -7.32
N PRO A 236 -4.65 19.87 -7.91
CA PRO A 236 -3.89 19.66 -9.14
C PRO A 236 -2.75 18.66 -8.93
N CYS A 237 -2.46 17.88 -9.98
CA CYS A 237 -1.35 16.92 -10.00
C CYS A 237 -0.11 17.56 -10.62
N TYR A 238 1.00 17.53 -9.87
CA TYR A 238 2.30 18.06 -10.31
C TYR A 238 3.35 16.95 -10.49
N CYS A 239 2.94 15.76 -10.93
CA CYS A 239 3.84 14.62 -11.06
C CYS A 239 4.86 14.75 -12.21
N GLY A 240 4.59 15.60 -13.20
CA GLY A 240 5.48 15.83 -14.35
C GLY A 240 5.44 14.72 -15.42
N SER A 241 4.63 13.68 -15.24
CA SER A 241 4.42 12.63 -16.24
C SER A 241 3.79 13.18 -17.52
N ARG A 242 4.18 12.62 -18.68
CA ARG A 242 3.58 12.95 -19.99
C ARG A 242 2.12 12.49 -20.10
N THR A 243 1.72 11.50 -19.30
CA THR A 243 0.36 10.94 -19.27
C THR A 243 -0.42 11.39 -18.02
N CYS A 244 -0.02 12.52 -17.42
CA CYS A 244 -0.63 13.07 -16.21
C CYS A 244 -2.14 13.33 -16.38
N ALA A 245 -2.94 12.92 -15.39
CA ALA A 245 -4.39 13.13 -15.36
C ALA A 245 -4.82 14.54 -14.89
N SER A 246 -3.88 15.49 -14.83
CA SER A 246 -4.03 16.89 -14.37
C SER A 246 -4.42 17.11 -12.90
N PHE A 247 -5.13 16.18 -12.27
CA PHE A 247 -5.59 16.28 -10.88
C PHE A 247 -5.23 15.03 -10.10
N LEU A 248 -5.02 15.19 -8.79
CA LEU A 248 -4.86 14.05 -7.90
C LEU A 248 -6.14 13.19 -7.92
N PRO A 249 -5.99 11.86 -7.79
CA PRO A 249 -7.12 10.98 -7.58
C PRO A 249 -7.96 11.41 -6.39
N TRP A 250 -9.28 11.36 -6.55
CA TRP A 250 -10.26 11.70 -5.54
C TRP A 250 -11.30 10.58 -5.49
N ASP A 251 -11.57 10.04 -4.30
CA ASP A 251 -12.66 9.09 -4.08
C ASP A 251 -13.83 9.82 -3.41
N SER A 252 -14.90 10.07 -4.17
CA SER A 252 -16.11 10.74 -3.67
C SER A 252 -16.90 9.87 -2.69
N SER A 253 -16.76 8.54 -2.73
CA SER A 253 -17.52 7.62 -1.87
C SER A 253 -17.20 7.77 -0.38
N LEU A 254 -16.02 8.31 -0.05
CA LEU A 254 -15.64 8.60 1.34
C LEU A 254 -16.35 9.85 1.90
N PHE A 255 -16.98 10.65 1.04
CA PHE A 255 -17.68 11.89 1.39
C PHE A 255 -19.20 11.77 1.27
N SER A 256 -19.70 10.82 0.47
CA SER A 256 -21.13 10.58 0.33
C SER A 256 -21.73 10.00 1.61
N THR A 257 -22.86 10.56 2.05
CA THR A 257 -23.77 9.89 2.98
C THR A 257 -24.57 8.82 2.22
N PRO A 258 -24.86 7.66 2.84
CA PRO A 258 -25.86 6.74 2.30
C PRO A 258 -27.23 7.40 2.17
#